data_AF-A0A1Q3JEW1-F1
#
_entry.id   AF-A0A1Q3JEW1-F1
#
_cell.length_a   1.000
_cell.length_b   1.000
_cell.length_c   1.000
_cell.angle_alpha   90.00
_cell.angle_beta   90.00
_cell.angle_gamma   90.00
#
_symmetry.space_group_name_H-M   'P 1'
#
loop_
_entity.id
_entity.type
_entity.pdbx_description
1 polymer ?
#
loop_
_entity_poly.entity_id
_entity_poly.type
_entity_poly.pdbx_seq_one_letter_code
_entity_poly.pdbx_strand_id
1 'polypeptide(L)' 'MDKLTQPEIETLRSVNNSEDGPDVEGLKRLEARGLVRSVGGGWIITSEGVAALFAVGYIA' A
#
# COMPACT_ATOMS: atom_id res chain seq x y z
N MET A 1 14.89 2.33 4.98
CA MET A 1 13.71 2.35 4.09
C MET A 1 13.23 3.78 4.00
N ASP A 2 13.04 4.30 2.79
CA ASP A 2 12.35 5.58 2.59
C ASP A 2 10.95 5.53 3.23
N LYS A 3 10.63 6.54 4.02
CA LYS A 3 9.33 6.62 4.71
C LYS A 3 8.21 6.65 3.68
N LEU A 4 7.10 5.97 3.97
CA LEU A 4 5.88 6.14 3.18
C LEU A 4 5.33 7.55 3.35
N THR A 5 4.81 8.11 2.26
CA THR A 5 4.03 9.35 2.31
C THR A 5 2.62 9.06 2.82
N GLN A 6 1.94 10.08 3.34
CA GLN A 6 0.56 9.94 3.82
C GLN A 6 -0.41 9.39 2.74
N PRO A 7 -0.37 9.85 1.47
CA PRO A 7 -1.19 9.28 0.41
C PRO A 7 -0.92 7.78 0.17
N GLU A 8 0.33 7.34 0.23
CA GLU A 8 0.69 5.93 0.07
C GLU A 8 0.17 5.05 1.21
N ILE A 9 0.14 5.60 2.43
CA ILE A 9 -0.45 4.93 3.60
C ILE A 9 -1.96 4.79 3.43
N GLU A 10 -2.63 5.83 2.94
CA GLU A 10 -4.08 5.81 2.69
C GLU A 10 -4.43 4.79 1.60
N THR A 11 -3.68 4.77 0.49
CA THR A 11 -3.88 3.77 -0.56
C THR A 11 -3.63 2.34 -0.04
N LEU A 12 -2.56 2.10 0.73
CA LEU A 12 -2.31 0.77 1.32
C LEU A 12 -3.43 0.35 2.30
N ARG A 13 -3.94 1.27 3.12
CA ARG A 13 -5.08 1.01 4.01
C ARG A 13 -6.34 0.69 3.24
N SER A 14 -6.60 1.41 2.15
CA SER A 14 -7.75 1.17 1.26
C SER A 14 -7.70 -0.23 0.64
N VAL A 15 -6.53 -0.67 0.18
CA VAL A 15 -6.31 -2.06 -0.28
C VAL A 15 -6.55 -3.06 0.85
N ASN A 16 -5.99 -2.81 2.04
CA ASN A 16 -6.13 -3.72 3.18
C ASN A 16 -7.60 -3.88 3.62
N ASN A 17 -8.38 -2.79 3.55
CA ASN A 17 -9.79 -2.78 3.94
C ASN A 17 -10.73 -3.22 2.81
N SER A 18 -10.21 -3.57 1.63
CA SER A 18 -10.98 -3.95 0.45
C SER A 18 -12.05 -2.91 0.09
N GLU A 19 -11.72 -1.62 0.17
CA GLU A 19 -12.65 -0.54 -0.20
C GLU A 19 -12.88 -0.50 -1.72
N ASP A 20 -14.10 -0.15 -2.12
CA ASP A 20 -14.50 -0.09 -3.54
C ASP A 20 -13.75 1.07 -4.24
N GLY A 21 -12.85 0.72 -5.16
CA GLY A 21 -12.10 1.66 -6.00
C GLY A 21 -10.87 2.28 -5.34
N PRO A 22 -9.83 1.49 -4.99
CA PRO A 22 -8.56 2.06 -4.52
C PRO A 22 -7.95 2.98 -5.59
N ASP A 23 -7.31 4.07 -5.15
CA ASP A 23 -6.65 5.02 -6.04
C ASP A 23 -5.60 4.32 -6.93
N VAL A 24 -5.92 4.17 -8.21
CA VAL A 24 -5.11 3.40 -9.17
C VAL A 24 -3.74 4.05 -9.39
N GLU A 25 -3.64 5.38 -9.30
CA GLU A 25 -2.34 6.04 -9.38
C GLU A 25 -1.47 5.75 -8.15
N GLY A 26 -2.03 5.82 -6.95
CA GLY A 26 -1.38 5.40 -5.72
C GLY A 26 -0.93 3.94 -5.77
N LEU A 27 -1.77 3.05 -6.29
CA LEU A 27 -1.45 1.63 -6.46
C LEU A 27 -0.26 1.41 -7.38
N LYS A 28 -0.18 2.13 -8.51
CA LYS A 28 0.98 2.06 -9.41
C LYS A 28 2.27 2.54 -8.75
N ARG A 29 2.21 3.57 -7.92
CA ARG A 29 3.39 4.06 -7.16
C ARG A 29 3.83 3.02 -6.13
N LEU A 30 2.88 2.41 -5.42
CA LEU A 30 3.15 1.34 -4.46
C LEU A 30 3.68 0.07 -5.14
N GLU A 31 3.18 -0.27 -6.33
CA GLU A 31 3.65 -1.40 -7.13
C GLU A 31 5.09 -1.16 -7.61
N ALA A 32 5.40 0.05 -8.08
CA ALA A 32 6.77 0.44 -8.44
C ALA A 32 7.76 0.35 -7.27
N ARG A 33 7.26 0.47 -6.03
CA ARG A 33 8.01 0.29 -4.79
C ARG A 33 8.01 -1.17 -4.27
N GLY A 34 7.32 -2.08 -4.96
CA GLY A 34 7.19 -3.48 -4.55
C GLY A 34 6.32 -3.69 -3.31
N LEU A 35 5.47 -2.72 -2.95
CA LEU A 35 4.62 -2.76 -1.74
C LEU A 35 3.24 -3.39 -2.00
N VAL A 36 2.77 -3.33 -3.24
CA VAL A 36 1.56 -4.02 -3.69
C VAL A 36 1.82 -4.73 -5.02
N ARG A 37 0.93 -5.65 -5.39
CA ARG A 37 0.98 -6.35 -6.67
C ARG A 37 -0.43 -6.54 -7.22
N SER A 38 -0.60 -6.35 -8.53
CA SER A 38 -1.84 -6.70 -9.22
C SER A 38 -1.93 -8.22 -9.44
N VAL A 39 -3.04 -8.85 -9.05
CA VAL A 39 -3.33 -10.28 -9.27
C VAL A 39 -4.77 -10.46 -9.72
N GLY A 40 -4.98 -11.00 -10.94
CA GLY A 40 -6.27 -11.54 -11.39
C GLY A 40 -7.49 -10.62 -11.22
N GLY A 41 -7.34 -9.30 -11.36
CA GLY A 41 -8.44 -8.33 -11.20
C GLY A 41 -8.50 -7.63 -9.84
N GLY A 42 -7.56 -7.89 -8.93
CA GLY A 42 -7.44 -7.20 -7.65
C GLY A 42 -6.00 -6.81 -7.32
N TRP A 43 -5.81 -6.23 -6.14
CA TRP A 43 -4.51 -5.83 -5.61
C TRP A 43 -4.25 -6.54 -4.29
N ILE A 44 -3.04 -7.05 -4.11
CA ILE A 44 -2.57 -7.63 -2.84
C ILE A 44 -1.42 -6.80 -2.28
N ILE A 45 -1.33 -6.74 -0.96
CA ILE A 45 -0.20 -6.14 -0.25
C ILE A 45 0.92 -7.18 -0.16
N THR A 46 2.15 -6.81 -0.52
CA THR A 46 3.31 -7.70 -0.39
C THR A 46 3.79 -7.76 1.06
N SER A 47 4.68 -8.69 1.39
CA SER A 47 5.36 -8.74 2.70
C SER A 47 6.01 -7.40 3.07
N GLU A 48 6.59 -6.73 2.08
CA GLU A 48 7.24 -5.43 2.18
C GLU A 48 6.22 -4.31 2.41
N GLY A 49 5.07 -4.36 1.73
CA GLY A 49 3.95 -3.45 1.98
C GLY A 49 3.39 -3.56 3.39
N VAL A 50 3.25 -4.78 3.91
CA VAL A 50 2.84 -5.03 5.29
C VAL A 50 3.87 -4.47 6.27
N ALA A 51 5.17 -4.75 6.08
CA ALA A 51 6.23 -4.21 6.93
C ALA A 51 6.25 -2.67 6.92
N ALA A 52 5.99 -2.04 5.77
CA ALA A 52 5.92 -0.60 5.64
C ALA A 52 4.73 0.01 6.41
N LEU A 53 3.58 -0.65 6.45
CA LEU A 53 2.44 -0.23 7.29
C LEU A 53 2.77 -0.27 8.79
N PHE A 54 3.45 -1.32 9.25
CA PHE A 54 3.85 -1.43 10.66
C PHE A 54 4.96 -0.44 11.04
N ALA A 55 5.85 -0.08 10.11
CA ALA A 55 6.87 0.94 10.35
C ALA A 55 6.27 2.35 10.58
N VAL A 56 5.09 2.63 10.01
CA VAL A 56 4.36 3.89 10.24
C VAL A 56 3.70 3.91 11.61
N GLY A 57 3.26 2.77 12.13
CA GLY A 57 2.64 2.63 13.46
C GLY A 57 3.61 2.84 14.64
N TYR A 58 4.90 3.06 14.39
CA TYR A 58 5.92 3.35 15.41
C TYR A 58 6.27 4.85 15.53
N ILE A 59 5.48 5.73 14.91
CA ILE A 59 5.47 7.15 15.25
C ILE A 59 4.36 7.35 16.28
N ALA A 60 4.69 7.04 17.53
CA ALA A 60 4.03 7.60 18.71
C ALA A 60 4.71 8.92 19.08
#